data_AF-A0A355UIK4-F1
#
_entry.id   AF-A0A355UIK4-F1
#
_cell.length_a   1.000
_cell.length_b   1.000
_cell.length_c   1.000
_cell.angle_alpha   90.00
_cell.angle_beta   90.00
_cell.angle_gamma   90.00
#
_symmetry.space_group_name_H-M   'P 1'
#
loop_
_entity.id
_entity.type
_entity.pdbx_description
1 polymer ?
#
loop_
_entity_poly.entity_id
_entity_poly.type
_entity_poly.pdbx_seq_one_letter_code
_entity_poly.pdbx_strand_id
1 'polypeptide(L)'
;EIEINSVTDNPTVFPELDEVISAGNFHGQPLAINLDYLAIAVAELGSISERRTYQLIAGKRDLPSFLVANPGLNSGFMIPQYTQASIVSQSKQLCTPASVDTIDSSQGQEDHVSFGSNAATKLYRVVNNTERILAIELFNATQALEFRK
;
A
#
# COMPACT_ATOMS: atom_id res chain seq x y z
N GLU A 1 1.35 -17.67 -1.68
CA GLU A 1 2.02 -18.99 -1.69
C GLU A 1 1.38 -19.97 -2.65
N ILE A 2 0.05 -20.10 -2.70
CA ILE A 2 -0.61 -21.01 -3.67
C ILE A 2 -0.29 -20.59 -5.11
N GLU A 3 -0.63 -19.35 -5.51
CA GLU A 3 -0.53 -18.94 -6.91
C GLU A 3 0.88 -19.04 -7.51
N ILE A 4 1.93 -18.68 -6.74
CA ILE A 4 3.31 -18.74 -7.22
C ILE A 4 3.79 -20.18 -7.47
N ASN A 5 3.08 -21.16 -6.92
CA ASN A 5 3.34 -22.60 -7.11
C ASN A 5 2.28 -23.25 -8.02
N SER A 6 1.34 -22.49 -8.57
CA SER A 6 0.30 -23.00 -9.48
C SER A 6 0.81 -23.12 -10.91
N VAL A 7 0.23 -24.06 -11.67
CA VAL A 7 0.40 -24.14 -13.13
C VAL A 7 -0.58 -23.14 -13.78
N THR A 8 -0.06 -22.02 -14.24
CA THR A 8 -0.85 -20.89 -14.78
C THR A 8 -0.68 -20.67 -16.28
N ASP A 9 0.16 -21.45 -16.95
CA ASP A 9 0.26 -21.46 -18.41
C ASP A 9 -0.89 -22.24 -19.06
N ASN A 10 -0.98 -22.17 -20.38
CA ASN A 10 -2.02 -22.82 -21.18
C ASN A 10 -1.51 -23.14 -22.59
N PRO A 11 -1.80 -24.34 -23.15
CA PRO A 11 -2.59 -25.45 -22.59
C PRO A 11 -1.82 -26.29 -21.56
N THR A 12 -2.56 -26.98 -20.69
CA THR A 12 -1.97 -27.94 -19.73
C THR A 12 -1.85 -29.32 -20.37
N VAL A 13 -0.69 -29.97 -20.19
CA VAL A 13 -0.39 -31.28 -20.77
C VAL A 13 -0.48 -32.36 -19.70
N PHE A 14 -1.23 -33.44 -19.96
CA PHE A 14 -1.39 -34.60 -19.07
C PHE A 14 -0.93 -35.89 -19.76
N PRO A 15 0.39 -36.20 -19.74
CA PRO A 15 0.94 -37.32 -20.50
C PRO A 15 0.38 -38.69 -20.11
N GLU A 16 0.10 -38.89 -18.82
CA GLU A 16 -0.47 -40.15 -18.32
C GLU A 16 -1.88 -40.42 -18.84
N LEU A 17 -2.60 -39.36 -19.22
CA LEU A 17 -3.94 -39.42 -19.80
C LEU A 17 -3.92 -39.36 -21.33
N ASP A 18 -2.76 -39.11 -21.95
CA ASP A 18 -2.61 -38.78 -23.38
C ASP A 18 -3.50 -37.57 -23.79
N GLU A 19 -3.58 -36.55 -22.93
CA GLU A 19 -4.47 -35.38 -23.11
C GLU A 19 -3.71 -34.04 -23.10
N VAL A 20 -4.22 -33.09 -23.89
CA VAL A 20 -3.84 -31.66 -23.88
C VAL A 20 -5.10 -30.83 -23.67
N ILE A 21 -5.18 -30.12 -22.55
CA ILE A 21 -6.39 -29.41 -22.12
C ILE A 21 -6.17 -27.90 -22.21
N SER A 22 -7.03 -27.21 -22.96
CA SER A 22 -7.14 -25.75 -22.91
C SER A 22 -8.01 -25.34 -21.72
N ALA A 23 -7.46 -24.53 -20.83
CA ALA A 23 -8.04 -24.09 -19.56
C ALA A 23 -7.91 -22.56 -19.39
N GLY A 24 -8.38 -22.05 -18.25
CA GLY A 24 -8.35 -20.62 -17.89
C GLY A 24 -7.40 -20.26 -16.74
N ASN A 25 -6.40 -21.11 -16.44
CA ASN A 25 -5.55 -20.95 -15.25
C ASN A 25 -4.69 -19.68 -15.27
N PHE A 26 -4.52 -19.05 -16.43
CA PHE A 26 -3.85 -17.76 -16.58
C PHE A 26 -4.65 -16.58 -16.00
N HIS A 27 -5.93 -16.76 -15.65
CA HIS A 27 -6.79 -15.70 -15.14
C HIS A 27 -6.46 -15.37 -13.68
N GLY A 28 -5.56 -14.39 -13.47
CA GLY A 28 -5.03 -14.01 -12.15
C GLY A 28 -5.98 -13.26 -11.21
N GLN A 29 -7.29 -13.51 -11.26
CA GLN A 29 -8.28 -12.89 -10.35
C GLN A 29 -8.00 -13.16 -8.87
N PRO A 30 -7.56 -14.37 -8.46
CA PRO A 30 -7.18 -14.62 -7.07
C PRO A 30 -6.08 -13.69 -6.57
N LEU A 31 -5.11 -13.32 -7.43
CA LEU A 31 -4.09 -12.33 -7.07
C LEU A 31 -4.69 -10.92 -6.98
N ALA A 32 -5.45 -10.50 -7.99
CA ALA A 32 -5.97 -9.13 -8.08
C ALA A 32 -6.72 -8.71 -6.81
N ILE A 33 -7.68 -9.54 -6.37
CA ILE A 33 -8.52 -9.27 -5.19
C ILE A 33 -7.66 -9.18 -3.92
N ASN A 34 -6.74 -10.12 -3.73
CA ASN A 34 -5.90 -10.16 -2.53
C ASN A 34 -4.92 -8.99 -2.47
N LEU A 35 -4.37 -8.58 -3.61
CA LEU A 35 -3.47 -7.43 -3.69
C LEU A 35 -4.21 -6.11 -3.41
N ASP A 36 -5.43 -5.96 -3.88
CA ASP A 36 -6.27 -4.80 -3.57
C ASP A 36 -6.66 -4.75 -2.09
N TYR A 37 -7.05 -5.88 -1.51
CA TYR A 37 -7.32 -5.97 -0.08
C TYR A 37 -6.08 -5.60 0.75
N LEU A 38 -4.91 -6.10 0.37
CA LEU A 38 -3.66 -5.76 1.03
C LEU A 38 -3.31 -4.28 0.90
N ALA A 39 -3.58 -3.65 -0.25
CA ALA A 39 -3.35 -2.21 -0.43
C ALA A 39 -4.19 -1.38 0.55
N ILE A 40 -5.46 -1.74 0.74
CA ILE A 40 -6.35 -1.11 1.72
C ILE A 40 -5.79 -1.28 3.14
N ALA A 41 -5.40 -2.50 3.52
CA ALA A 41 -4.87 -2.78 4.85
C ALA A 41 -3.57 -2.01 5.14
N VAL A 42 -2.63 -1.96 4.18
CA VAL A 42 -1.35 -1.26 4.33
C VAL A 42 -1.54 0.27 4.36
N ALA A 43 -2.51 0.81 3.61
CA ALA A 43 -2.83 2.24 3.67
C ALA A 43 -3.36 2.65 5.04
N GLU A 44 -4.16 1.80 5.69
CA GLU A 44 -4.66 2.06 7.04
C GLU A 44 -3.54 2.08 8.09
N LEU A 45 -2.50 1.25 7.94
CA LEU A 45 -1.30 1.34 8.79
C LEU A 45 -0.61 2.70 8.68
N GLY A 46 -0.50 3.24 7.47
CA GLY A 46 0.02 4.60 7.24
C GLY A 46 -0.89 5.67 7.85
N SER A 47 -2.21 5.53 7.68
CA SER A 47 -3.21 6.45 8.22
C SER A 47 -3.10 6.61 9.74
N ILE A 48 -3.02 5.49 10.48
CA ILE A 48 -2.89 5.54 11.94
C ILE A 48 -1.50 6.04 12.40
N SER A 49 -0.43 5.73 11.68
CA SER A 49 0.93 6.23 11.95
C SER A 49 1.01 7.76 11.90
N GLU A 50 0.36 8.35 10.90
CA GLU A 50 0.31 9.81 10.76
C GLU A 50 -0.50 10.45 11.91
N ARG A 51 -1.61 9.83 12.35
CA ARG A 51 -2.36 10.30 13.52
C ARG A 51 -1.54 10.23 14.81
N ARG A 52 -0.70 9.19 14.99
CA ARG A 52 0.22 9.10 16.13
C ARG A 52 1.31 10.18 16.06
N THR A 53 1.83 10.45 14.87
CA THR A 53 2.79 11.54 14.65
C THR A 53 2.18 12.89 15.03
N TYR A 54 0.94 13.18 14.62
CA TYR A 54 0.24 14.39 15.04
C TYR A 54 0.14 14.51 16.57
N GLN A 55 -0.15 13.42 17.28
CA GLN A 55 -0.23 13.44 18.75
C GLN A 55 1.12 13.77 19.42
N LEU A 56 2.25 13.42 18.80
CA LEU A 56 3.58 13.79 19.30
C LEU A 56 3.87 15.28 19.11
N ILE A 57 3.53 15.84 17.94
CA ILE A 57 3.85 17.24 17.60
C ILE A 57 2.85 18.27 18.14
N ALA A 58 1.73 17.83 18.72
CA ALA A 58 0.63 18.70 19.14
C ALA A 58 0.95 19.62 20.35
N GLY A 59 2.15 19.54 20.93
CA GLY A 59 2.51 20.32 22.12
C GLY A 59 1.76 19.87 23.38
N LYS A 60 1.45 18.57 23.49
CA LYS A 60 0.73 17.96 24.61
C LYS A 60 1.66 17.01 25.37
N ARG A 61 1.27 16.62 26.59
CA ARG A 61 2.02 15.64 27.41
C ARG A 61 3.48 16.06 27.65
N ASP A 62 3.66 17.32 28.03
CA ASP A 62 4.96 17.92 28.37
C ASP A 62 5.99 17.87 27.24
N LEU A 63 5.53 17.85 25.99
CA LEU A 63 6.36 17.98 24.80
C LEU A 63 6.19 19.37 24.18
N PRO A 64 7.26 19.98 23.63
CA PRO A 64 7.14 21.25 22.94
C PRO A 64 6.36 21.08 21.62
N SER A 65 5.64 22.13 21.22
CA SER A 65 4.94 22.16 19.94
C SER A 65 5.90 21.89 18.78
N PHE A 66 5.50 21.04 17.84
CA PHE A 66 6.32 20.60 16.70
C PHE A 66 7.65 19.95 17.06
N LEU A 67 7.83 19.51 18.31
CA LEU A 67 9.05 18.87 18.81
C LEU A 67 10.30 19.72 18.52
N VAL A 68 10.28 21.00 18.90
CA VAL A 68 11.41 21.91 18.72
C VAL A 68 11.64 22.76 19.97
N ALA A 69 12.91 23.07 20.28
CA ALA A 69 13.29 23.76 21.53
C ALA A 69 12.74 25.19 21.64
N ASN A 70 12.70 25.93 20.52
CA ASN A 70 12.24 27.32 20.46
C ASN A 70 11.08 27.47 19.46
N PRO A 71 9.86 27.03 19.84
CA PRO A 71 8.68 27.14 18.98
C PRO A 71 8.32 28.61 18.72
N GLY A 72 7.77 28.90 17.54
CA GLY A 72 7.45 30.27 17.09
C GLY A 72 8.57 30.93 16.29
N LEU A 73 9.84 30.59 16.57
CA LEU A 73 10.99 30.93 15.73
C LEU A 73 11.40 29.78 14.81
N ASN A 74 11.22 28.53 15.26
CA ASN A 74 11.56 27.33 14.52
C ASN A 74 10.29 26.49 14.25
N SER A 75 10.22 25.90 13.06
CA SER A 75 9.06 25.09 12.64
C SER A 75 9.13 23.62 13.05
N GLY A 76 10.29 23.13 13.50
CA GLY A 76 10.46 21.74 13.93
C GLY A 76 9.96 20.73 12.89
N PHE A 77 9.14 19.78 13.36
CA PHE A 77 8.55 18.71 12.56
C PHE A 77 7.22 19.07 11.88
N MET A 78 6.87 20.35 11.77
CA MET A 78 5.67 20.80 11.07
C MET A 78 5.62 20.31 9.61
N ILE A 79 6.66 20.59 8.82
CA ILE A 79 6.69 20.22 7.39
C ILE A 79 6.81 18.71 7.18
N PRO A 80 7.63 17.96 7.95
CA PRO A 80 7.57 16.50 7.93
C PRO A 80 6.16 15.93 8.12
N GLN A 81 5.35 16.47 9.03
CA GLN A 81 3.96 16.02 9.19
C GLN A 81 3.07 16.40 7.98
N TYR A 82 3.31 17.54 7.32
CA TYR A 82 2.60 17.89 6.07
C TYR A 82 2.93 16.89 4.95
N THR A 83 4.20 16.52 4.82
CA THR A 83 4.66 15.47 3.91
C THR A 83 3.95 14.15 4.21
N GLN A 84 3.91 13.75 5.48
CA GLN A 84 3.23 12.52 5.92
C GLN A 84 1.74 12.53 5.57
N ALA A 85 1.03 13.62 5.85
CA ALA A 85 -0.39 13.77 5.55
C ALA A 85 -0.68 13.70 4.03
N SER A 86 0.18 14.30 3.21
CA SER A 86 0.08 14.23 1.75
C SER A 86 0.24 12.79 1.24
N ILE A 87 1.23 12.05 1.74
CA ILE A 87 1.49 10.66 1.37
C ILE A 87 0.34 9.74 1.80
N VAL A 88 -0.24 9.96 3.00
CA VAL A 88 -1.45 9.24 3.45
C VAL A 88 -2.62 9.50 2.50
N SER A 89 -2.85 10.76 2.11
CA SER A 89 -3.93 11.12 1.18
C SER A 89 -3.76 10.45 -0.18
N GLN A 90 -2.54 10.43 -0.73
CA GLN A 90 -2.24 9.73 -1.98
C GLN A 90 -2.51 8.22 -1.86
N SER A 91 -2.14 7.61 -0.74
CA SER A 91 -2.35 6.17 -0.52
C SER A 91 -3.84 5.79 -0.49
N LYS A 92 -4.70 6.67 0.03
CA LYS A 92 -6.17 6.49 -0.03
C LYS A 92 -6.70 6.47 -1.47
N GLN A 93 -6.18 7.34 -2.33
CA GLN A 93 -6.57 7.34 -3.76
C GLN A 93 -6.11 6.06 -4.47
N LEU A 94 -4.94 5.53 -4.10
CA LEU A 94 -4.44 4.24 -4.57
C LEU A 94 -5.21 3.04 -3.99
N CYS A 95 -6.18 3.23 -3.09
CA CYS A 95 -6.98 2.12 -2.56
C CYS A 95 -8.17 1.75 -3.44
N THR A 96 -8.50 2.53 -4.49
CA THR A 96 -9.52 2.13 -5.47
C THR A 96 -9.17 0.78 -6.10
N PRO A 97 -10.00 -0.27 -5.95
CA PRO A 97 -9.65 -1.61 -6.41
C PRO A 97 -9.50 -1.67 -7.93
N ALA A 98 -8.44 -2.33 -8.41
CA ALA A 98 -8.28 -2.66 -9.83
C ALA A 98 -9.01 -3.96 -10.20
N SER A 99 -9.19 -4.87 -9.24
CA SER A 99 -9.79 -6.19 -9.42
C SER A 99 -11.29 -6.18 -9.74
N VAL A 100 -11.92 -5.00 -9.71
CA VAL A 100 -13.35 -4.81 -10.03
C VAL A 100 -13.56 -4.26 -11.44
N ASP A 101 -12.47 -3.97 -12.16
CA ASP A 101 -12.50 -3.48 -13.52
C ASP A 101 -12.33 -4.63 -14.52
N THR A 102 -12.80 -4.43 -15.75
CA THR A 102 -12.53 -5.31 -16.90
C THR A 102 -12.74 -4.52 -18.19
N ILE A 103 -11.96 -4.81 -19.23
CA ILE A 103 -12.18 -4.27 -20.57
C ILE A 103 -11.85 -5.35 -21.59
N ASP A 104 -12.71 -5.46 -22.61
CA ASP A 104 -12.54 -6.44 -23.68
C ASP A 104 -11.25 -6.19 -24.46
N SER A 105 -10.52 -7.27 -24.73
CA SER A 105 -9.36 -7.30 -25.63
C SER A 105 -9.50 -8.39 -26.70
N SER A 106 -8.67 -8.28 -27.73
CA SER A 106 -8.53 -9.33 -28.73
C SER A 106 -9.85 -9.66 -29.48
N GLN A 107 -10.65 -8.64 -29.78
CA GLN A 107 -11.94 -8.74 -30.50
C GLN A 107 -13.00 -9.61 -29.82
N GLY A 108 -13.23 -9.45 -28.51
CA GLY A 108 -14.22 -10.25 -27.77
C GLY A 108 -13.69 -11.57 -27.24
N GLN A 109 -12.42 -11.90 -27.48
CA GLN A 109 -11.85 -13.18 -27.06
C GLN A 109 -11.42 -13.16 -25.59
N GLU A 110 -10.98 -12.01 -25.10
CA GLU A 110 -10.61 -11.77 -23.70
C GLU A 110 -11.60 -10.76 -23.11
N ASP A 111 -12.85 -11.20 -22.94
CA ASP A 111 -13.97 -10.38 -22.53
C ASP A 111 -14.03 -10.10 -21.01
N HIS A 112 -13.30 -10.89 -20.20
CA HIS A 112 -13.16 -10.71 -18.77
C HIS A 112 -11.72 -10.93 -18.27
N VAL A 113 -11.11 -9.89 -17.71
CA VAL A 113 -9.71 -9.90 -17.24
C VAL A 113 -9.59 -9.44 -15.80
N SER A 114 -8.46 -9.76 -15.15
CA SER A 114 -8.32 -9.58 -13.70
C SER A 114 -7.69 -8.26 -13.26
N PHE A 115 -6.94 -7.60 -14.14
CA PHE A 115 -6.07 -6.47 -13.80
C PHE A 115 -5.12 -6.71 -12.61
N GLY A 116 -4.70 -7.97 -12.38
CA GLY A 116 -3.81 -8.31 -11.27
C GLY A 116 -2.49 -7.53 -11.24
N SER A 117 -1.91 -7.22 -12.41
CA SER A 117 -0.71 -6.38 -12.52
C SER A 117 -0.93 -4.94 -12.06
N ASN A 118 -2.12 -4.39 -12.30
CA ASN A 118 -2.48 -3.04 -11.85
C ASN A 118 -2.64 -3.02 -10.33
N ALA A 119 -3.31 -4.04 -9.76
CA ALA A 119 -3.40 -4.21 -8.31
C ALA A 119 -2.00 -4.31 -7.67
N ALA A 120 -1.09 -5.09 -8.25
CA ALA A 120 0.28 -5.28 -7.76
C ALA A 120 1.11 -3.98 -7.77
N THR A 121 1.13 -3.26 -8.89
CA THR A 121 1.92 -2.02 -9.04
C THR A 121 1.39 -0.90 -8.15
N LYS A 122 0.07 -0.84 -7.96
CA LYS A 122 -0.59 0.07 -7.03
C LYS A 122 -0.26 -0.26 -5.57
N LEU A 123 -0.35 -1.53 -5.17
CA LEU A 123 0.06 -2.00 -3.85
C LEU A 123 1.52 -1.64 -3.55
N TYR A 124 2.44 -1.88 -4.49
CA TYR A 124 3.85 -1.54 -4.33
C TYR A 124 4.06 -0.06 -3.98
N ARG A 125 3.32 0.85 -4.62
CA ARG A 125 3.36 2.29 -4.29
C ARG A 125 2.83 2.57 -2.89
N VAL A 126 1.75 1.92 -2.48
CA VAL A 126 1.19 2.04 -1.12
C VAL A 126 2.18 1.57 -0.06
N VAL A 127 2.87 0.45 -0.28
CA VAL A 127 3.92 -0.05 0.63
C VAL A 127 5.05 0.97 0.79
N ASN A 128 5.61 1.47 -0.32
CA ASN A 128 6.66 2.48 -0.29
C ASN A 128 6.22 3.78 0.42
N ASN A 129 4.96 4.15 0.24
CA ASN A 129 4.38 5.30 0.92
C ASN A 129 4.27 5.07 2.44
N THR A 130 3.79 3.90 2.86
CA THR A 130 3.69 3.52 4.27
C THR A 130 5.07 3.46 4.94
N GLU A 131 6.11 2.98 4.26
CA GLU A 131 7.49 3.01 4.77
C GLU A 131 7.97 4.44 5.07
N ARG A 132 7.73 5.39 4.15
CA ARG A 132 8.07 6.80 4.35
C ARG A 132 7.29 7.42 5.51
N ILE A 133 6.01 7.08 5.62
CA ILE A 133 5.16 7.54 6.72
C ILE A 133 5.70 7.06 8.07
N LEU A 134 6.07 5.78 8.17
CA LEU A 134 6.65 5.19 9.39
C LEU A 134 8.03 5.78 9.71
N ALA A 135 8.85 6.09 8.70
CA ALA A 135 10.14 6.76 8.90
C ALA A 135 9.97 8.16 9.51
N ILE A 136 8.97 8.92 9.06
CA ILE A 136 8.65 10.23 9.65
C ILE A 136 8.16 10.07 11.09
N GLU A 137 7.31 9.07 11.37
CA GLU A 137 6.90 8.76 12.75
C GLU A 137 8.11 8.44 13.63
N LEU A 138 9.05 7.63 13.15
CA LEU A 138 10.26 7.26 13.89
C LEU A 138 11.14 8.47 14.23
N PHE A 139 11.32 9.41 13.30
CA PHE A 139 12.04 10.66 13.58
C PHE A 139 11.35 11.49 14.67
N ASN A 140 10.03 11.62 14.60
CA ASN A 140 9.26 12.35 15.61
C ASN A 140 9.32 11.65 16.97
N ALA A 141 9.18 10.33 17.02
CA ALA A 141 9.25 9.56 18.26
C ALA A 141 10.63 9.68 18.92
N THR A 142 11.70 9.61 18.13
CA THR A 142 13.07 9.77 18.63
C THR A 142 13.30 11.16 19.21
N GLN A 143 12.87 12.21 18.50
CA GLN A 143 12.97 13.57 19.00
C GLN A 143 12.16 13.79 20.30
N ALA A 144 10.96 13.22 20.37
CA ALA A 144 10.11 13.31 21.55
C ALA A 144 10.75 12.63 22.77
N LEU A 145 11.47 11.51 22.58
CA LEU A 145 12.24 10.87 23.64
C LEU A 145 13.40 11.76 24.12
N GLU A 146 14.06 12.48 23.22
CA GLU A 146 15.15 13.38 23.58
C GLU A 146 14.70 14.55 24.46
N PHE A 147 13.48 15.07 24.25
CA PHE A 147 12.88 16.08 25.14
C PHE A 147 12.45 15.56 26.51
N ARG A 148 12.56 14.26 26.77
CA ARG A 148 12.19 13.61 28.04
C ARG A 148 13.37 13.07 28.83
N LYS A 149 14.60 13.29 28.36
CA LYS A 149 15.81 13.04 29.13
C LYS A 149 16.04 14.15 30.14
#